data_AF-A0A2N3T4V8-F1
#
_entry.id   AF-A0A2N3T4V8-F1
#
_cell.length_a   1.000
_cell.length_b   1.000
_cell.length_c   1.000
_cell.angle_alpha   90.00
_cell.angle_beta   90.00
_cell.angle_gamma   90.00
#
_symmetry.space_group_name_H-M   'P 1'
#
loop_
_entity.id
_entity.type
_entity.pdbx_description
1 polymer ?
#
loop_
_entity_poly.entity_id
_entity_poly.type
_entity_poly.pdbx_seq_one_letter_code
_entity_poly.pdbx_strand_id
1 'polypeptide(L)'
;MKKFFLGALALMFLTVISCKDAANKAEEASDKTEEAVEEVAEKVEEVAEKVEEAVDGVPTFSDQGVQEYVNAYEEYMAKYAKIVESKDMTAFAGLSDEATKLGQKSSEIAGKLTGEDAEKFTAYMTAKAKEAQELAKKLTQQ
;
A
#
# COMPACT_ATOMS: atom_id res chain seq x y z
N MET A 1 20.68 9.40 -45.15
CA MET A 1 19.95 10.56 -44.55
C MET A 1 19.88 10.37 -43.04
N LYS A 2 20.03 11.49 -42.31
CA LYS A 2 20.04 11.75 -40.85
C LYS A 2 19.83 10.56 -39.89
N LYS A 3 20.74 10.21 -38.98
CA LYS A 3 21.31 10.93 -37.80
C LYS A 3 20.27 11.36 -36.75
N PHE A 4 20.20 10.63 -35.64
CA PHE A 4 19.89 11.11 -34.28
C PHE A 4 20.66 10.17 -33.32
N PHE A 5 21.88 10.50 -32.87
CA PHE A 5 22.21 11.35 -31.71
C PHE A 5 21.34 11.06 -30.47
N LEU A 6 21.62 9.94 -29.81
CA LEU A 6 21.19 9.68 -28.44
C LEU A 6 22.35 9.99 -27.50
N GLY A 7 22.49 11.27 -27.17
CA GLY A 7 23.52 11.78 -26.29
C GLY A 7 22.96 12.89 -25.41
N ALA A 8 23.29 12.78 -24.13
CA ALA A 8 23.35 13.86 -23.14
C ALA A 8 22.04 14.33 -22.48
N LEU A 9 21.96 14.02 -21.17
CA LEU A 9 22.00 15.00 -20.08
C LEU A 9 20.70 15.73 -19.65
N ALA A 10 20.30 15.44 -18.41
CA ALA A 10 19.74 16.32 -17.35
C ALA A 10 18.72 15.49 -16.54
N LEU A 11 18.96 14.99 -15.32
CA LEU A 11 19.39 15.70 -14.10
C LEU A 11 18.77 17.11 -14.01
N MET A 12 17.45 17.15 -13.80
CA MET A 12 16.81 18.31 -13.18
C MET A 12 16.73 18.09 -11.67
N PHE A 13 17.48 18.94 -10.98
CA PHE A 13 17.56 19.12 -9.54
C PHE A 13 16.25 19.69 -8.95
N LEU A 14 15.99 19.24 -7.73
CA LEU A 14 15.50 20.00 -6.57
C LEU A 14 15.47 21.53 -6.77
N THR A 15 14.28 22.13 -6.65
CA THR A 15 13.95 23.37 -5.90
C THR A 15 12.42 23.51 -6.01
N VAL A 16 11.65 23.58 -4.93
CA VAL A 16 11.52 24.77 -4.09
C VAL A 16 11.00 24.41 -2.69
N ILE A 17 11.85 24.62 -1.68
CA ILE A 17 11.39 25.06 -0.37
C ILE A 17 11.24 26.57 -0.49
N SER A 18 10.01 27.08 -0.44
CA SER A 18 9.75 28.47 -0.06
C SER A 18 8.87 28.47 1.19
N CYS A 19 9.47 28.14 2.32
CA CYS A 19 9.03 28.65 3.61
C CYS A 19 9.69 30.01 3.83
N LYS A 20 8.98 31.08 3.49
CA LYS A 20 9.16 32.41 4.08
C LYS A 20 7.82 33.13 3.97
N ASP A 21 6.99 32.87 4.98
CA ASP A 21 5.87 33.67 5.52
C ASP A 21 4.76 32.76 6.06
N ALA A 22 4.99 32.15 7.22
CA ALA A 22 3.94 31.70 8.16
C ALA A 22 4.57 31.20 9.47
N ALA A 23 5.53 31.94 10.01
CA ALA A 23 6.01 31.73 11.38
C ALA A 23 5.21 32.62 12.37
N ASN A 24 3.87 32.59 12.31
CA ASN A 24 3.00 33.04 13.40
C ASN A 24 1.52 32.78 13.11
N LYS A 25 1.05 31.54 13.32
CA LYS A 25 -0.28 31.29 13.91
C LYS A 25 -0.36 29.82 14.35
N ALA A 26 0.12 29.59 15.57
CA ALA A 26 -0.35 28.46 16.35
C ALA A 26 -1.80 28.73 16.77
N GLU A 27 -2.49 27.63 17.10
CA GLU A 27 -3.88 27.50 17.55
C GLU A 27 -4.96 27.37 16.48
N GLU A 28 -5.76 26.32 16.66
CA GLU A 28 -7.03 26.00 16.02
C GLU A 28 -7.01 25.10 14.78
N ALA A 29 -6.52 23.86 14.93
CA ALA A 29 -7.02 22.68 14.20
C ALA A 29 -6.49 21.38 14.84
N SER A 30 -6.68 21.20 16.14
CA SER A 30 -6.22 19.99 16.86
C SER A 30 -7.34 19.03 17.27
N ASP A 31 -8.58 19.25 16.85
CA ASP A 31 -9.76 18.56 17.43
C ASP A 31 -10.55 17.69 16.44
N LYS A 32 -10.06 17.46 15.21
CA LYS A 32 -10.77 16.65 14.20
C LYS A 32 -9.97 15.49 13.62
N THR A 33 -8.85 15.14 14.23
CA THR A 33 -7.97 14.06 13.78
C THR A 33 -8.06 12.81 14.68
N GLU A 34 -8.55 12.92 15.91
CA GLU A 34 -8.71 11.76 16.80
C GLU A 34 -9.87 10.83 16.38
N GLU A 35 -11.06 11.34 16.04
CA GLU A 35 -12.18 10.48 15.63
C GLU A 35 -11.92 9.70 14.32
N ALA A 36 -11.16 10.27 13.39
CA ALA A 36 -10.84 9.60 12.13
C ALA A 36 -9.75 8.53 12.26
N VAL A 37 -8.94 8.59 13.33
CA VAL A 37 -7.91 7.58 13.62
C VAL A 37 -8.51 6.43 14.42
N GLU A 38 -9.45 6.68 15.33
CA GLU A 38 -10.17 5.64 16.08
C GLU A 38 -11.11 4.82 15.18
N GLU A 39 -11.85 5.43 14.25
CA GLU A 39 -12.71 4.67 13.31
C GLU A 39 -11.90 3.82 12.31
N VAL A 40 -10.66 4.25 11.99
CA VAL A 40 -9.73 3.47 11.16
C VAL A 40 -9.07 2.36 11.98
N ALA A 41 -8.80 2.57 13.27
CA ALA A 41 -8.25 1.54 14.15
C ALA A 41 -9.26 0.42 14.45
N GLU A 42 -10.53 0.74 14.75
CA GLU A 42 -11.57 -0.27 14.95
C GLU A 42 -11.86 -1.07 13.67
N LYS A 43 -11.86 -0.43 12.49
CA LYS A 43 -11.96 -1.16 11.21
C LYS A 43 -10.75 -2.02 10.88
N VAL A 44 -9.57 -1.66 11.38
CA VAL A 44 -8.35 -2.47 11.19
C VAL A 44 -8.38 -3.69 12.12
N GLU A 45 -8.89 -3.58 13.34
CA GLU A 45 -9.12 -4.74 14.22
C GLU A 45 -10.22 -5.68 13.68
N GLU A 46 -11.35 -5.16 13.19
CA GLU A 46 -12.41 -6.00 12.60
C GLU A 46 -11.95 -6.69 11.30
N VAL A 47 -11.04 -6.07 10.54
CA VAL A 47 -10.43 -6.69 9.35
C VAL A 47 -9.34 -7.68 9.75
N ALA A 48 -8.57 -7.43 10.82
CA ALA A 48 -7.58 -8.37 11.33
C ALA A 48 -8.24 -9.67 11.84
N GLU A 49 -9.36 -9.58 12.57
CA GLU A 49 -10.17 -10.76 12.95
C GLU A 49 -10.73 -11.48 11.71
N LYS A 50 -11.15 -10.73 10.69
CA LYS A 50 -11.66 -11.31 9.43
C LYS A 50 -10.57 -11.96 8.58
N VAL A 51 -9.32 -11.51 8.68
CA VAL A 51 -8.14 -12.13 8.06
C VAL A 51 -7.75 -13.41 8.81
N GLU A 52 -7.93 -13.46 10.14
CA GLU A 52 -7.80 -14.72 10.91
C GLU A 52 -8.89 -15.75 10.55
N GLU A 53 -10.11 -15.32 10.20
CA GLU A 53 -11.16 -16.23 9.70
C GLU A 53 -11.02 -16.60 8.21
N ALA A 54 -10.22 -15.87 7.43
CA ALA A 54 -10.00 -16.09 5.99
C ALA A 54 -8.74 -16.92 5.66
N VAL A 55 -8.32 -17.82 6.55
CA VAL A 55 -7.06 -18.60 6.42
C VAL A 55 -7.14 -19.80 5.46
N ASP A 56 -7.76 -19.62 4.29
CA ASP A 56 -7.48 -20.47 3.13
C ASP A 56 -6.57 -19.67 2.17
N GLY A 57 -5.25 -19.74 2.41
CA GLY A 57 -4.23 -19.29 1.43
C GLY A 57 -3.30 -18.16 1.85
N VAL A 58 -3.43 -17.59 3.06
CA VAL A 58 -2.44 -16.65 3.62
C VAL A 58 -1.36 -17.46 4.35
N PRO A 59 -0.08 -17.43 3.91
CA PRO A 59 0.99 -18.18 4.55
C PRO A 59 1.49 -17.50 5.83
N THR A 60 2.01 -18.32 6.74
CA THR A 60 2.72 -17.87 7.93
C THR A 60 4.23 -17.83 7.68
N PHE A 61 4.90 -16.80 8.20
CA PHE A 61 6.36 -16.62 8.05
C PHE A 61 7.09 -16.70 9.39
N SER A 62 8.37 -17.09 9.34
CA SER A 62 9.21 -17.20 10.52
C SER A 62 9.66 -15.83 11.04
N ASP A 63 9.81 -14.85 10.14
CA ASP A 63 10.14 -13.46 10.49
C ASP A 63 8.86 -12.64 10.71
N GLN A 64 8.77 -12.01 11.88
CA GLN A 64 7.60 -11.20 12.26
C GLN A 64 7.40 -10.00 11.32
N GLY A 65 8.48 -9.38 10.84
CA GLY A 65 8.37 -8.25 9.90
C GLY A 65 7.77 -8.67 8.56
N VAL A 66 8.12 -9.86 8.09
CA VAL A 66 7.49 -10.47 6.89
C VAL A 66 6.01 -10.75 7.13
N GLN A 67 5.66 -11.31 8.30
CA GLN A 67 4.26 -11.56 8.65
C GLN A 67 3.44 -10.26 8.68
N GLU A 68 3.96 -9.22 9.33
CA GLU A 68 3.31 -7.90 9.39
C GLU A 68 3.14 -7.27 8.01
N TYR A 69 4.10 -7.45 7.11
CA TYR A 69 3.96 -7.00 5.72
C TYR A 69 2.81 -7.75 5.02
N VAL A 70 2.74 -9.07 5.17
CA VAL A 70 1.70 -9.88 4.52
C VAL A 70 0.31 -9.53 5.05
N ASN A 71 0.17 -9.35 6.37
CA ASN A 71 -1.10 -8.91 6.96
C ASN A 71 -1.53 -7.53 6.42
N ALA A 72 -0.61 -6.57 6.38
CA ALA A 72 -0.89 -5.25 5.82
C ALA A 72 -1.26 -5.32 4.31
N TYR A 73 -0.69 -6.28 3.58
CA TYR A 73 -0.97 -6.48 2.17
C TYR A 73 -2.35 -7.12 1.94
N GLU A 74 -2.78 -8.04 2.80
CA GLU A 74 -4.15 -8.58 2.82
C GLU A 74 -5.18 -7.47 3.06
N GLU A 75 -4.96 -6.61 4.06
CA GLU A 75 -5.86 -5.48 4.33
C GLU A 75 -6.01 -4.55 3.13
N TYR A 76 -4.89 -4.21 2.48
CA TYR A 76 -4.88 -3.39 1.27
C TYR A 76 -5.68 -4.06 0.14
N MET A 77 -5.46 -5.36 -0.10
CA MET A 77 -6.18 -6.11 -1.14
C MET A 77 -7.67 -6.23 -0.85
N ALA A 78 -8.06 -6.42 0.41
CA ALA A 78 -9.46 -6.46 0.83
C ALA A 78 -10.16 -5.12 0.58
N LYS A 79 -9.51 -4.00 0.93
CA LYS A 79 -10.02 -2.64 0.65
C LYS A 79 -10.12 -2.38 -0.85
N TYR A 80 -9.09 -2.75 -1.62
CA TYR A 80 -9.11 -2.65 -3.07
C TYR A 80 -10.26 -3.46 -3.70
N ALA A 81 -10.46 -4.70 -3.28
CA ALA A 81 -11.58 -5.53 -3.74
C ALA A 81 -12.93 -4.88 -3.42
N LYS A 82 -13.13 -4.39 -2.19
CA LYS A 82 -14.35 -3.69 -1.78
C LYS A 82 -14.61 -2.44 -2.61
N ILE A 83 -13.57 -1.68 -2.95
CA ILE A 83 -13.69 -0.49 -3.81
C ILE A 83 -14.13 -0.89 -5.22
N VAL A 84 -13.51 -1.93 -5.80
CA VAL A 84 -13.89 -2.45 -7.12
C VAL A 84 -15.33 -2.94 -7.14
N GLU A 85 -15.77 -3.65 -6.09
CA GLU A 85 -17.14 -4.17 -5.97
C GLU A 85 -18.18 -3.07 -5.76
N SER A 86 -17.89 -2.10 -4.89
CA SER A 86 -18.76 -0.95 -4.62
C SER A 86 -18.74 0.12 -5.71
N LYS A 87 -17.75 0.07 -6.61
CA LYS A 87 -17.48 1.06 -7.67
C LYS A 87 -17.20 2.46 -7.16
N ASP A 88 -16.77 2.58 -5.90
CA ASP A 88 -16.44 3.87 -5.31
C ASP A 88 -15.05 4.33 -5.77
N MET A 89 -15.00 4.93 -6.96
CA MET A 89 -13.74 5.42 -7.52
C MET A 89 -13.10 6.55 -6.69
N THR A 90 -13.83 7.17 -5.77
CA THR A 90 -13.31 8.22 -4.89
C THR A 90 -12.55 7.65 -3.70
N ALA A 91 -12.94 6.46 -3.24
CA ALA A 91 -12.26 5.73 -2.16
C ALA A 91 -10.86 5.22 -2.56
N PHE A 92 -10.51 5.19 -3.86
CA PHE A 92 -9.15 4.89 -4.32
C PHE A 92 -8.09 5.84 -3.77
N ALA A 93 -8.46 7.08 -3.43
CA ALA A 93 -7.52 8.03 -2.83
C ALA A 93 -6.95 7.49 -1.50
N GLY A 94 -7.77 6.79 -0.69
CA GLY A 94 -7.36 6.21 0.58
C GLY A 94 -6.34 5.08 0.44
N LEU A 95 -6.32 4.38 -0.71
CA LEU A 95 -5.32 3.33 -0.97
C LEU A 95 -3.91 3.87 -1.18
N SER A 96 -3.73 5.16 -1.49
CA SER A 96 -2.39 5.73 -1.73
C SER A 96 -1.52 5.75 -0.46
N ASP A 97 -2.13 6.06 0.68
CA ASP A 97 -1.41 6.06 1.96
C ASP A 97 -1.02 4.64 2.39
N GLU A 98 -1.91 3.68 2.17
CA GLU A 98 -1.66 2.26 2.44
C GLU A 98 -0.60 1.67 1.52
N ALA A 99 -0.64 2.01 0.22
CA ALA A 99 0.40 1.63 -0.73
C ALA A 99 1.77 2.21 -0.34
N THR A 100 1.79 3.44 0.18
CA THR A 100 3.04 4.07 0.67
C THR A 100 3.59 3.33 1.89
N LYS A 101 2.74 3.00 2.87
CA LYS A 101 3.12 2.21 4.05
C LYS A 101 3.62 0.82 3.67
N LEU A 102 2.95 0.16 2.71
CA LEU A 102 3.39 -1.13 2.18
C LEU A 102 4.76 -1.04 1.50
N GLY A 103 5.03 0.03 0.73
CA GLY A 103 6.35 0.26 0.14
C GLY A 103 7.45 0.41 1.17
N GLN A 104 7.17 1.10 2.28
CA GLN A 104 8.09 1.22 3.42
C GLN A 104 8.36 -0.15 4.06
N LYS A 105 7.30 -0.89 4.43
CA LYS A 105 7.42 -2.24 5.01
C LYS A 105 8.13 -3.21 4.06
N SER A 106 7.89 -3.13 2.75
CA SER A 106 8.57 -3.94 1.74
C SER A 106 10.09 -3.76 1.79
N SER A 107 10.54 -2.51 1.98
CA SER A 107 11.97 -2.19 2.12
C SER A 107 12.55 -2.74 3.44
N GLU A 108 11.77 -2.76 4.51
CA GLU A 108 12.17 -3.29 5.83
C GLU A 108 12.28 -4.82 5.87
N ILE A 109 11.54 -5.52 5.01
CA ILE A 109 11.62 -6.98 4.88
C ILE A 109 12.63 -7.44 3.84
N ALA A 110 13.23 -6.50 3.09
CA ALA A 110 14.26 -6.80 2.11
C ALA A 110 15.46 -7.48 2.78
N GLY A 111 15.79 -8.69 2.32
CA GLY A 111 16.86 -9.50 2.89
C GLY A 111 16.50 -10.35 4.11
N LYS A 112 15.27 -10.22 4.66
CA LYS A 112 14.75 -11.11 5.70
C LYS A 112 14.14 -12.39 5.12
N LEU A 113 13.64 -12.29 3.89
CA LEU A 113 13.14 -13.43 3.12
C LEU A 113 14.31 -14.28 2.59
N THR A 114 14.51 -15.45 3.18
CA THR A 114 15.51 -16.42 2.76
C THR A 114 14.96 -17.84 2.77
N GLY A 115 15.58 -18.74 2.00
CA GLY A 115 15.20 -20.16 1.96
C GLY A 115 13.72 -20.38 1.65
N GLU A 116 13.07 -21.22 2.46
CA GLU A 116 11.68 -21.62 2.30
C GLU A 116 10.69 -20.43 2.40
N ASP A 117 10.98 -19.44 3.25
CA ASP A 117 10.13 -18.26 3.41
C ASP A 117 10.15 -17.38 2.16
N ALA A 118 11.27 -17.32 1.43
CA ALA A 118 11.33 -16.62 0.15
C ALA A 118 10.45 -17.30 -0.93
N GLU A 119 10.43 -18.64 -0.97
CA GLU A 119 9.59 -19.40 -1.90
C GLU A 119 8.09 -19.23 -1.57
N LYS A 120 7.72 -19.37 -0.29
CA LYS A 120 6.35 -19.12 0.20
C LYS A 120 5.87 -17.72 -0.16
N PHE A 121 6.71 -16.71 0.12
CA PHE A 121 6.39 -15.32 -0.17
C PHE A 121 6.20 -15.09 -1.68
N THR A 122 7.08 -15.66 -2.51
CA THR A 122 6.97 -15.54 -3.98
C THR A 122 5.69 -16.18 -4.51
N ALA A 123 5.34 -17.38 -4.03
CA ALA A 123 4.12 -18.07 -4.41
C ALA A 123 2.87 -17.26 -4.02
N TYR A 124 2.85 -16.75 -2.79
CA TYR A 124 1.79 -15.91 -2.28
C TYR A 124 1.61 -14.61 -3.07
N MET A 125 2.69 -13.84 -3.28
CA MET A 125 2.62 -12.60 -4.06
C MET A 125 2.19 -12.85 -5.51
N THR A 126 2.56 -14.01 -6.09
CA THR A 126 2.09 -14.42 -7.43
C THR A 126 0.59 -14.70 -7.46
N ALA A 127 0.05 -15.37 -6.42
CA ALA A 127 -1.38 -15.61 -6.30
C ALA A 127 -2.15 -14.29 -6.17
N LYS A 128 -1.69 -13.40 -5.30
CA LYS A 128 -2.29 -12.08 -5.11
C LYS A 128 -2.21 -11.18 -6.34
N ALA A 129 -1.12 -11.27 -7.11
CA ALA A 129 -1.02 -10.56 -8.38
C ALA A 129 -2.09 -11.01 -9.39
N LYS A 130 -2.43 -12.31 -9.43
CA LYS A 130 -3.54 -12.81 -10.26
C LYS A 130 -4.89 -12.29 -9.76
N GLU A 131 -5.11 -12.30 -8.44
CA GLU A 131 -6.31 -11.73 -7.83
C GLU A 131 -6.48 -10.24 -8.20
N ALA A 132 -5.43 -9.44 -8.07
CA ALA A 132 -5.41 -8.04 -8.45
C ALA A 132 -5.71 -7.84 -9.95
N GLN A 133 -5.18 -8.71 -10.83
CA GLN A 133 -5.49 -8.69 -12.27
C GLN A 133 -6.97 -8.97 -12.54
N GLU A 134 -7.58 -9.93 -11.86
CA GLU A 134 -9.01 -10.22 -12.02
C GLU A 134 -9.90 -9.08 -11.53
N LEU A 135 -9.55 -8.47 -10.39
CA LEU A 135 -10.20 -7.25 -9.90
C LEU A 135 -10.06 -6.08 -10.88
N ALA A 136 -8.87 -5.87 -11.44
CA ALA A 136 -8.64 -4.84 -12.46
C ALA A 136 -9.47 -5.11 -13.73
N LYS A 137 -9.57 -6.36 -14.19
CA LYS A 137 -10.46 -6.72 -15.32
C LYS A 137 -11.91 -6.37 -15.01
N LYS A 138 -12.43 -6.70 -13.83
CA LYS A 138 -13.79 -6.34 -13.39
C LYS A 138 -14.03 -4.83 -13.42
N LEU A 139 -12.99 -4.03 -13.12
CA LEU A 139 -13.06 -2.58 -13.20
C LEU A 139 -13.15 -2.08 -14.66
N THR A 140 -12.37 -2.67 -15.57
CA THR A 140 -12.29 -2.26 -16.99
C THR A 140 -13.39 -2.80 -17.90
N GLN A 141 -14.11 -3.84 -17.49
CA GLN A 141 -15.26 -4.39 -18.23
C GLN A 141 -16.56 -3.60 -17.99
N GLN A 142 -16.44 -2.41 -17.37
CA GLN A 142 -17.55 -1.48 -17.15
C GLN A 142 -17.66 -0.46 -18.28
#